data_AF-A0A6L9ZV61-F1
#
_entry.id   AF-A0A6L9ZV61-F1
#
_cell.length_a   1.000
_cell.length_b   1.000
_cell.length_c   1.000
_cell.angle_alpha   90.00
_cell.angle_beta   90.00
_cell.angle_gamma   90.00
#
_symmetry.space_group_name_H-M   'P 1'
#
loop_
_entity.id
_entity.type
_entity.pdbx_description
1 polymer ?
#
loop_
_entity_poly.entity_id
_entity_poly.type
_entity_poly.pdbx_seq_one_letter_code
_entity_poly.pdbx_strand_id
1 'polypeptide(L)'
;MNKKQTGKALVAVVTLGHIEFEGLMLSNGDYAIAVSQLDALGLVRQNQASRDVKTLLGKEFKFDKTSSELNRKPVNIISLLDFEKLLAKLDRKGNKSAQDLRDDLVGVTLTQLFSEAFGQKFEKDETQQFLKERQEGRFIRRTLTDVVKSYIENNPQLSDNDKKWMYPNTSDTVNRLLFGKSAKQLCEFYGCEKEQLRNHFDRKDIVRIRRLEEYAMRLIDTQNVHPIEVVKKAFEFWDGARV
;
A
#
# COMPACT_ATOMS: atom_id res chain seq x y z
N MET A 1 -13.15 -37.74 5.21
CA MET A 1 -11.72 -37.73 4.82
C MET A 1 -11.57 -36.81 3.62
N ASN A 2 -11.10 -35.58 3.79
CA ASN A 2 -10.92 -34.64 2.68
C ASN A 2 -9.62 -34.96 1.93
N LYS A 3 -9.74 -35.29 0.63
CA LYS A 3 -8.59 -35.43 -0.28
C LYS A 3 -7.83 -34.10 -0.33
N LYS A 4 -6.56 -34.11 0.05
CA LYS A 4 -5.59 -33.03 -0.25
C LYS A 4 -5.58 -32.85 -1.78
N GLN A 5 -6.16 -31.77 -2.28
CA GLN A 5 -6.01 -31.38 -3.67
C GLN A 5 -4.57 -30.91 -3.89
N THR A 6 -3.83 -31.68 -4.67
CA THR A 6 -2.43 -31.46 -5.06
C THR A 6 -2.36 -30.70 -6.38
N GLY A 7 -3.03 -29.54 -6.47
CA GLY A 7 -2.80 -28.58 -7.55
C GLY A 7 -2.00 -27.41 -7.03
N LYS A 8 -0.99 -26.96 -7.77
CA LYS A 8 -0.28 -25.72 -7.43
C LYS A 8 -1.22 -24.54 -7.61
N ALA A 9 -1.17 -23.58 -6.70
CA ALA A 9 -1.90 -22.33 -6.86
C ALA A 9 -1.30 -21.52 -8.02
N LEU A 10 -2.16 -20.92 -8.84
CA LEU A 10 -1.79 -19.91 -9.83
C LEU A 10 -1.60 -18.58 -9.12
N VAL A 11 -0.58 -17.83 -9.53
CA VAL A 11 -0.28 -16.51 -8.96
C VAL A 11 -0.65 -15.43 -9.95
N ALA A 12 -1.38 -14.42 -9.49
CA ALA A 12 -1.67 -13.23 -10.28
C ALA A 12 -1.39 -11.97 -9.47
N VAL A 13 -0.92 -10.92 -10.13
CA VAL A 13 -0.84 -9.58 -9.53
C VAL A 13 -2.26 -9.02 -9.49
N VAL A 14 -2.72 -8.68 -8.29
CA VAL A 14 -3.99 -8.01 -8.04
C VAL A 14 -3.71 -6.53 -7.82
N THR A 15 -4.32 -5.70 -8.66
CA THR A 15 -4.22 -4.24 -8.56
C THR A 15 -5.49 -3.68 -7.93
N LEU A 16 -5.33 -2.85 -6.90
CA LEU A 16 -6.38 -2.05 -6.27
C LEU A 16 -5.97 -0.58 -6.33
N GLY A 17 -6.31 0.09 -7.43
CA GLY A 17 -5.87 1.46 -7.69
C GLY A 17 -4.35 1.56 -7.87
N HIS A 18 -3.66 2.12 -6.88
CA HIS A 18 -2.19 2.21 -6.81
C HIS A 18 -1.54 1.10 -5.97
N ILE A 19 -2.33 0.25 -5.31
CA ILE A 19 -1.83 -0.89 -4.52
C ILE A 19 -1.74 -2.11 -5.43
N GLU A 20 -0.61 -2.82 -5.39
CA GLU A 20 -0.40 -4.09 -6.09
C GLU A 20 0.08 -5.14 -5.09
N PHE A 21 -0.48 -6.34 -5.16
CA PHE A 21 -0.06 -7.49 -4.35
C PHE A 21 -0.37 -8.81 -5.05
N GLU A 22 0.21 -9.92 -4.59
CA GLU A 22 -0.03 -11.23 -5.19
C GLU A 22 -1.31 -11.87 -4.61
N GLY A 23 -2.22 -12.25 -5.50
CA GLY A 23 -3.36 -13.13 -5.22
C GLY A 23 -3.09 -14.57 -5.67
N LEU A 24 -3.68 -15.53 -4.97
CA LEU A 24 -3.59 -16.95 -5.30
C LEU A 24 -4.95 -17.48 -5.75
N MET A 25 -4.99 -18.16 -6.90
CA MET A 25 -6.13 -18.99 -7.30
C MET A 25 -5.78 -20.46 -7.03
N LEU A 26 -6.56 -21.07 -6.13
CA LEU A 26 -6.40 -22.47 -5.73
C LEU A 26 -6.94 -23.41 -6.81
N SER A 27 -6.57 -24.69 -6.73
CA SER A 27 -6.97 -25.70 -7.71
C SER A 27 -8.48 -25.98 -7.78
N ASN A 28 -9.22 -25.59 -6.74
CA ASN A 28 -10.68 -25.68 -6.70
C ASN A 28 -11.38 -24.41 -7.25
N GLY A 29 -10.63 -23.41 -7.71
CA GLY A 29 -11.17 -22.14 -8.19
C GLY A 29 -11.37 -21.08 -7.10
N ASP A 30 -11.12 -21.40 -5.83
CA ASP A 30 -11.19 -20.43 -4.75
C ASP A 30 -9.98 -19.48 -4.75
N TYR A 31 -10.17 -18.29 -4.19
CA TYR A 31 -9.11 -17.29 -4.03
C TYR A 31 -8.57 -17.25 -2.60
N ALA A 32 -7.27 -17.03 -2.48
CA ALA A 32 -6.58 -16.92 -1.22
C ALA A 32 -5.48 -15.87 -1.26
N ILE A 33 -5.06 -15.42 -0.07
CA ILE A 33 -3.96 -14.49 0.12
C ILE A 33 -2.92 -15.13 1.03
N ALA A 34 -1.65 -15.06 0.63
CA ALA A 34 -0.55 -15.55 1.45
C ALA A 34 -0.27 -14.62 2.63
N VAL A 35 0.18 -15.18 3.76
CA VAL A 35 0.49 -14.38 4.96
C VAL A 35 1.58 -13.33 4.72
N SER A 36 2.53 -13.60 3.83
CA SER A 36 3.55 -12.62 3.43
C SER A 36 2.94 -11.38 2.77
N GLN A 37 1.85 -11.53 2.01
CA GLN A 37 1.15 -10.43 1.37
C GLN A 37 0.36 -9.59 2.40
N LEU A 38 -0.13 -10.20 3.48
CA LEU A 38 -0.75 -9.46 4.59
C LEU A 38 0.26 -8.53 5.28
N ASP A 39 1.52 -8.96 5.38
CA ASP A 39 2.60 -8.15 5.96
C ASP A 39 2.99 -7.01 5.01
N ALA A 40 3.12 -7.29 3.71
CA ALA A 40 3.38 -6.27 2.69
C ALA A 40 2.30 -5.17 2.67
N LEU A 41 1.04 -5.56 2.84
CA LEU A 41 -0.09 -4.63 2.97
C LEU A 41 -0.11 -3.88 4.31
N GLY A 42 0.77 -4.21 5.26
CA GLY A 42 0.83 -3.57 6.57
C GLY A 42 -0.34 -3.95 7.48
N LEU A 43 -0.95 -5.12 7.27
CA LEU A 43 -2.11 -5.59 8.01
C LEU A 43 -1.69 -6.42 9.23
N VAL A 44 -0.77 -7.37 9.02
CA VAL A 44 -0.29 -8.28 10.06
C VAL A 44 1.15 -8.68 9.78
N ARG A 45 2.03 -8.61 10.79
CA ARG A 45 3.44 -9.02 10.63
C ARG A 45 3.55 -10.53 10.44
N GLN A 46 4.32 -10.99 9.45
CA GLN A 46 4.42 -12.41 9.09
C GLN A 46 4.86 -13.30 10.26
N ASN A 47 5.80 -12.82 11.08
CA ASN A 47 6.31 -13.54 12.24
C ASN A 47 5.31 -13.59 13.43
N GLN A 48 4.29 -12.73 13.44
CA GLN A 48 3.26 -12.68 14.48
C GLN A 48 1.88 -13.11 13.96
N ALA A 49 1.77 -13.39 12.66
CA ALA A 49 0.50 -13.66 12.00
C ALA A 49 -0.30 -14.78 12.64
N SER A 50 0.35 -15.85 13.10
CA SER A 50 -0.37 -16.93 13.78
C SER A 50 -1.07 -16.48 15.06
N ARG A 51 -0.46 -15.58 15.82
CA ARG A 51 -1.06 -15.05 17.05
C ARG A 51 -2.13 -14.04 16.68
N ASP A 52 -1.78 -13.05 15.87
CA ASP A 52 -2.61 -11.87 15.62
C ASP A 52 -3.89 -12.23 14.85
N VAL A 53 -3.78 -13.09 13.83
CA VAL A 53 -4.95 -13.56 13.06
C VAL A 53 -5.88 -14.41 13.94
N LYS A 54 -5.35 -15.31 14.79
CA LYS A 54 -6.19 -16.09 15.72
C LYS A 54 -6.86 -15.21 16.77
N THR A 55 -6.20 -14.14 17.22
CA THR A 55 -6.82 -13.16 18.12
C THR A 55 -8.01 -12.45 17.47
N LEU A 56 -8.01 -12.28 16.14
CA LEU A 56 -9.04 -11.53 15.41
C LEU A 56 -10.14 -12.43 14.84
N LEU A 57 -9.79 -13.61 14.33
CA LEU A 57 -10.69 -14.55 13.66
C LEU A 57 -11.15 -15.71 14.57
N GLY A 58 -10.54 -15.86 15.74
CA GLY A 58 -10.86 -16.89 16.72
C GLY A 58 -9.74 -17.91 16.92
N LYS A 59 -9.66 -18.49 18.13
CA LYS A 59 -8.59 -19.44 18.51
C LYS A 59 -8.57 -20.71 17.66
N GLU A 60 -9.74 -21.11 17.14
CA GLU A 60 -9.90 -22.27 16.27
C GLU A 60 -9.45 -22.03 14.83
N PHE A 61 -9.15 -20.77 14.46
CA PHE A 61 -8.66 -20.44 13.13
C PHE A 61 -7.35 -21.17 12.83
N LYS A 62 -7.28 -21.78 11.64
CA LYS A 62 -6.10 -22.46 11.12
C LYS A 62 -5.79 -21.92 9.74
N PHE A 63 -4.51 -21.65 9.50
CA PHE A 63 -4.05 -21.35 8.15
C PHE A 63 -4.09 -22.62 7.32
N ASP A 64 -4.65 -22.49 6.12
CA ASP A 64 -4.40 -23.47 5.08
C ASP A 64 -3.00 -23.28 4.52
N LYS A 65 -2.51 -24.29 3.83
CA LYS A 65 -1.19 -24.26 3.19
C LYS A 65 -1.33 -24.63 1.73
N THR A 66 -0.64 -23.87 0.88
CA THR A 66 -0.52 -24.19 -0.54
C THR A 66 0.88 -23.89 -1.03
N SER A 67 1.28 -24.56 -2.10
CA SER A 67 2.46 -24.21 -2.90
C SER A 67 1.99 -23.57 -4.19
N SER A 68 2.72 -22.60 -4.70
CA SER A 68 2.41 -21.98 -6.00
C SER A 68 3.34 -22.47 -7.10
N GLU A 69 3.06 -22.05 -8.32
CA GLU A 69 3.98 -22.23 -9.45
C GLU A 69 5.34 -21.52 -9.23
N LEU A 70 5.32 -20.37 -8.56
CA LEU A 70 6.50 -19.55 -8.26
C LEU A 70 7.28 -20.08 -7.04
N ASN A 71 6.59 -20.63 -6.04
CA ASN A 71 7.23 -21.13 -4.83
C ASN A 71 6.79 -22.56 -4.50
N ARG A 72 7.75 -23.49 -4.62
CA ARG A 72 7.54 -24.92 -4.32
C ARG A 72 7.33 -25.20 -2.83
N LYS A 73 7.80 -24.32 -1.94
CA LYS A 73 7.60 -24.48 -0.50
C LYS A 73 6.17 -24.07 -0.12
N PRO A 74 5.42 -24.90 0.62
CA PRO A 74 4.09 -24.53 1.08
C PRO A 74 4.13 -23.28 1.96
N VAL A 75 3.32 -22.29 1.63
CA VAL A 75 3.12 -21.05 2.40
C VAL A 75 1.77 -21.09 3.11
N ASN A 76 1.68 -20.39 4.24
CA ASN A 76 0.42 -20.19 4.94
C ASN A 76 -0.45 -19.21 4.15
N ILE A 77 -1.71 -19.56 3.97
CA ILE A 77 -2.71 -18.76 3.26
C ILE A 77 -3.95 -18.56 4.13
N ILE A 78 -4.72 -17.53 3.79
CA ILE A 78 -6.08 -17.31 4.28
C ILE A 78 -7.04 -17.20 3.10
N SER A 79 -8.28 -17.68 3.28
CA SER A 79 -9.34 -17.53 2.30
C SER A 79 -9.69 -16.05 2.08
N LEU A 80 -10.25 -15.70 0.92
CA LEU A 80 -10.69 -14.33 0.67
C LEU A 80 -11.76 -13.87 1.68
N LEU A 81 -12.68 -14.75 2.06
CA LEU A 81 -13.69 -14.44 3.08
C LEU A 81 -13.07 -14.16 4.46
N ASP A 82 -12.07 -14.93 4.87
CA ASP A 82 -11.39 -14.69 6.14
C ASP A 82 -10.48 -13.46 6.10
N PHE A 83 -9.94 -13.13 4.93
CA PHE A 83 -9.27 -11.85 4.71
C PHE A 83 -10.21 -10.66 4.88
N GLU A 84 -11.41 -10.69 4.30
CA GLU A 84 -12.42 -9.64 4.48
C GLU A 84 -12.82 -9.48 5.96
N LYS A 85 -13.03 -10.59 6.66
CA LYS A 85 -13.29 -10.57 8.11
C LYS A 85 -12.12 -9.97 8.88
N LEU A 86 -10.89 -10.35 8.52
CA LEU A 86 -9.67 -9.84 9.15
C LEU A 86 -9.57 -8.32 8.96
N LEU A 87 -9.76 -7.83 7.74
CA LEU A 87 -9.80 -6.40 7.43
C LEU A 87 -10.84 -5.67 8.28
N ALA A 88 -12.07 -6.19 8.34
CA ALA A 88 -13.14 -5.58 9.12
C ALA A 88 -12.87 -5.58 10.64
N LYS A 89 -12.08 -6.52 11.16
CA LYS A 89 -11.67 -6.55 12.57
C LYS A 89 -10.49 -5.61 12.84
N LEU A 90 -9.53 -5.55 11.93
CA LEU A 90 -8.38 -4.65 12.00
C LEU A 90 -8.80 -3.17 11.92
N ASP A 91 -9.69 -2.85 10.99
CA ASP A 91 -10.29 -1.52 10.86
C ASP A 91 -10.97 -1.08 12.17
N ARG A 92 -11.85 -1.92 12.74
CA ARG A 92 -12.52 -1.62 14.02
C ARG A 92 -11.56 -1.45 15.19
N LYS A 93 -10.32 -1.95 15.08
CA LYS A 93 -9.25 -1.76 16.07
C LYS A 93 -8.35 -0.55 15.77
N GLY A 94 -8.65 0.23 14.73
CA GLY A 94 -7.90 1.42 14.35
C GLY A 94 -6.69 1.16 13.45
N ASN A 95 -6.56 -0.02 12.84
CA ASN A 95 -5.49 -0.26 11.87
C ASN A 95 -5.75 0.58 10.60
N LYS A 96 -4.88 1.56 10.35
CA LYS A 96 -5.02 2.51 9.23
C LYS A 96 -4.92 1.84 7.87
N SER A 97 -3.99 0.91 7.66
CA SER A 97 -3.91 0.17 6.40
C SER A 97 -5.20 -0.59 6.08
N ALA A 98 -5.84 -1.18 7.09
CA ALA A 98 -7.13 -1.85 6.93
C ALA A 98 -8.27 -0.86 6.69
N GLN A 99 -8.26 0.32 7.34
CA GLN A 99 -9.21 1.41 7.07
C GLN A 99 -9.09 1.90 5.63
N ASP A 100 -7.89 2.27 5.21
CA ASP A 100 -7.61 2.78 3.88
C ASP A 100 -8.01 1.77 2.80
N LEU A 101 -7.62 0.50 2.98
CA LEU A 101 -7.97 -0.57 2.02
C LEU A 101 -9.49 -0.81 1.97
N ARG A 102 -10.19 -0.77 3.11
CA ARG A 102 -11.65 -0.89 3.11
C ARG A 102 -12.29 0.32 2.45
N ASP A 103 -11.83 1.52 2.76
CA ASP A 103 -12.32 2.77 2.17
C ASP A 103 -12.07 2.81 0.66
N ASP A 104 -10.97 2.23 0.16
CA ASP A 104 -10.69 2.06 -1.26
C ASP A 104 -11.72 1.17 -1.94
N LEU A 105 -12.08 0.06 -1.28
CA LEU A 105 -13.01 -0.94 -1.80
C LEU A 105 -14.49 -0.55 -1.66
N VAL A 106 -14.81 0.50 -0.88
CA VAL A 106 -16.19 0.98 -0.72
C VAL A 106 -16.79 1.35 -2.08
N GLY A 107 -17.96 0.79 -2.37
CA GLY A 107 -18.72 1.05 -3.58
C GLY A 107 -18.42 0.09 -4.73
N VAL A 108 -17.26 -0.58 -4.75
CA VAL A 108 -16.90 -1.48 -5.86
C VAL A 108 -17.89 -2.63 -6.01
N THR A 109 -18.15 -3.38 -4.95
CA THR A 109 -19.02 -4.56 -4.99
C THR A 109 -20.50 -4.19 -5.23
N LEU A 110 -21.00 -3.13 -4.59
CA LEU A 110 -22.39 -2.71 -4.76
C LEU A 110 -22.62 -2.10 -6.14
N THR A 111 -21.71 -1.25 -6.64
CA THR A 111 -21.81 -0.71 -8.00
C THR A 111 -21.78 -1.84 -9.02
N GLN A 112 -20.90 -2.84 -8.86
CA GLN A 112 -20.87 -3.99 -9.76
C GLN A 112 -22.20 -4.77 -9.75
N LEU A 113 -22.75 -5.09 -8.58
CA LEU A 113 -24.04 -5.79 -8.46
C LEU A 113 -25.19 -4.99 -9.08
N PHE A 114 -25.20 -3.67 -8.92
CA PHE A 114 -26.20 -2.80 -9.55
C PHE A 114 -26.01 -2.77 -11.07
N SER A 115 -24.78 -2.58 -11.56
CA SER A 115 -24.49 -2.61 -12.99
C SER A 115 -24.93 -3.93 -13.63
N GLU A 116 -24.64 -5.07 -12.99
CA GLU A 116 -25.13 -6.39 -13.44
C GLU A 116 -26.67 -6.45 -13.46
N ALA A 117 -27.34 -5.99 -12.41
CA ALA A 117 -28.80 -5.99 -12.31
C ALA A 117 -29.47 -5.08 -13.37
N PHE A 118 -28.82 -4.00 -13.77
CA PHE A 118 -29.28 -3.07 -14.81
C PHE A 118 -28.74 -3.38 -16.22
N GLY A 119 -28.04 -4.51 -16.40
CA GLY A 119 -27.49 -4.94 -17.68
C GLY A 119 -26.35 -4.05 -18.22
N GLN A 120 -25.75 -3.22 -17.36
CA GLN A 120 -24.57 -2.43 -17.67
C GLN A 120 -23.32 -3.31 -17.56
N LYS A 121 -22.47 -3.31 -18.59
CA LYS A 121 -21.17 -3.98 -18.52
C LYS A 121 -20.25 -3.13 -17.65
N PHE A 122 -19.88 -3.65 -16.49
CA PHE A 122 -18.84 -3.07 -15.65
C PHE A 122 -17.49 -3.60 -16.15
N GLU A 123 -16.76 -2.82 -16.96
CA GLU A 123 -15.49 -3.29 -17.53
C GLU A 123 -14.33 -3.14 -16.53
N LYS A 124 -13.31 -4.01 -16.66
CA LYS A 124 -12.15 -4.05 -15.75
C LYS A 124 -11.44 -2.69 -15.63
N ASP A 125 -11.42 -1.93 -16.73
CA ASP A 125 -10.73 -0.65 -16.80
C ASP A 125 -11.48 0.45 -16.03
N GLU A 126 -12.81 0.43 -16.05
CA GLU A 126 -13.66 1.38 -15.32
C GLU A 126 -13.53 1.20 -13.80
N THR A 127 -13.41 -0.05 -13.32
CA THR A 127 -13.19 -0.35 -11.90
C THR A 127 -11.85 0.21 -11.42
N GLN A 128 -10.79 -0.01 -12.21
CA GLN A 128 -9.45 0.47 -11.85
C GLN A 128 -9.36 2.00 -11.93
N GLN A 129 -10.03 2.61 -12.89
CA GLN A 129 -10.09 4.06 -13.01
C GLN A 129 -10.82 4.68 -11.82
N PHE A 130 -11.98 4.13 -11.43
CA PHE A 130 -12.73 4.57 -10.26
C PHE A 130 -11.90 4.50 -8.97
N LEU A 131 -11.16 3.40 -8.77
CA LEU A 131 -10.27 3.24 -7.61
C LEU A 131 -9.14 4.28 -7.60
N LYS A 132 -8.52 4.53 -8.76
CA LYS A 132 -7.46 5.55 -8.91
C LYS A 132 -7.99 6.95 -8.62
N GLU A 133 -9.12 7.32 -9.20
CA GLU A 133 -9.75 8.63 -8.97
C GLU A 133 -10.09 8.85 -7.49
N ARG A 134 -10.54 7.80 -6.78
CA ARG A 134 -10.83 7.86 -5.34
C ARG A 134 -9.57 8.01 -4.49
N GLN A 135 -8.48 7.34 -4.84
CA GLN A 135 -7.18 7.51 -4.18
C GLN A 135 -6.58 8.90 -4.48
N GLU A 136 -6.68 9.36 -5.73
CA GLU A 136 -6.28 10.70 -6.17
C GLU A 136 -7.04 11.80 -5.42
N GLY A 137 -8.36 11.65 -5.25
CA GLY A 137 -9.18 12.58 -4.49
C GLY A 137 -8.77 12.70 -3.01
N ARG A 138 -8.25 11.62 -2.39
CA ARG A 138 -7.68 11.68 -1.03
C ARG A 138 -6.30 12.30 -1.01
N PHE A 139 -5.45 12.00 -2.00
CA PHE A 139 -4.13 12.61 -2.15
C PHE A 139 -4.22 14.13 -2.36
N ILE A 140 -5.18 14.60 -3.17
CA ILE A 140 -5.46 16.04 -3.34
C ILE A 140 -5.80 16.71 -2.00
N ARG A 141 -6.40 15.97 -1.06
CA ARG A 141 -6.80 16.47 0.26
C ARG A 141 -5.71 16.34 1.34
N ARG A 142 -4.71 15.47 1.18
CA ARG A 142 -3.66 15.20 2.19
C ARG A 142 -2.31 14.98 1.49
N THR A 143 -1.44 15.97 1.61
CA THR A 143 -0.11 16.00 0.97
C THR A 143 0.99 15.53 1.92
N LEU A 144 2.18 15.22 1.38
CA LEU A 144 3.36 14.92 2.21
C LEU A 144 3.66 16.05 3.21
N THR A 145 3.39 17.29 2.81
CA THR A 145 3.48 18.47 3.68
C THR A 145 2.58 18.36 4.90
N ASP A 146 1.34 17.92 4.72
CA ASP A 146 0.34 17.84 5.79
C ASP A 146 0.71 16.72 6.77
N VAL A 147 1.18 15.58 6.26
CA VAL A 147 1.64 14.46 7.10
C VAL A 147 2.88 14.84 7.92
N VAL A 148 3.83 15.57 7.33
CA VAL A 148 5.00 16.07 8.06
C VAL A 148 4.60 17.09 9.13
N LYS A 149 3.61 17.96 8.87
CA LYS A 149 3.08 18.88 9.89
C LYS A 149 2.44 18.12 11.05
N SER A 150 1.58 17.15 10.77
CA SER A 150 0.98 16.31 11.81
C SER A 150 2.03 15.54 12.62
N TYR A 151 3.10 15.05 11.98
CA TYR A 151 4.22 14.45 12.69
C TYR A 151 4.89 15.44 13.65
N ILE A 152 5.17 16.67 13.22
CA ILE A 152 5.76 17.71 14.07
C ILE A 152 4.86 18.04 15.27
N GLU A 153 3.56 18.21 15.04
CA GLU A 153 2.56 18.49 16.08
C GLU A 153 2.50 17.37 17.13
N ASN A 154 2.59 16.11 16.68
CA ASN A 154 2.58 14.93 17.55
C ASN A 154 3.93 14.67 18.25
N ASN A 155 4.99 15.42 17.93
CA ASN A 155 6.32 15.26 18.51
C ASN A 155 6.85 16.60 19.06
N PRO A 156 6.24 17.13 20.14
CA PRO A 156 6.59 18.45 20.69
C PRO A 156 8.05 18.54 21.15
N GLN A 157 8.67 17.41 21.48
CA GLN A 157 10.07 17.27 21.91
C GLN A 157 11.11 17.58 20.82
N LEU A 158 10.70 17.70 19.55
CA LEU A 158 11.61 18.09 18.46
C LEU A 158 12.16 19.51 18.67
N SER A 159 13.41 19.73 18.29
CA SER A 159 14.01 21.07 18.35
C SER A 159 13.35 22.01 17.32
N ASP A 160 13.39 23.32 17.57
CA ASP A 160 12.83 24.30 16.63
C ASP A 160 13.50 24.24 15.26
N ASN A 161 14.78 23.88 15.22
CA ASN A 161 15.50 23.64 13.97
C ASN A 161 14.96 22.40 13.25
N ASP A 162 14.72 21.30 13.95
CA ASP A 162 14.15 20.09 13.34
C ASP A 162 12.77 20.38 12.76
N LYS A 163 11.91 21.07 13.51
CA LYS A 163 10.57 21.48 13.06
C LYS A 163 10.63 22.34 11.79
N LYS A 164 11.54 23.32 11.75
CA LYS A 164 11.72 24.22 10.60
C LYS A 164 12.22 23.50 9.35
N TRP A 165 13.16 22.57 9.50
CA TRP A 165 13.84 21.93 8.37
C TRP A 165 13.29 20.56 7.98
N MET A 166 12.35 19.99 8.75
CA MET A 166 11.80 18.65 8.52
C MET A 166 11.25 18.49 7.10
N TYR A 167 10.35 19.37 6.68
CA TYR A 167 9.70 19.27 5.36
C TYR A 167 10.69 19.49 4.21
N PRO A 168 11.49 20.60 4.18
CA PRO A 168 12.50 20.79 3.15
C PRO A 168 13.46 19.60 3.02
N ASN A 169 13.94 19.05 4.14
CA ASN A 169 14.88 17.93 4.12
C ASN A 169 14.22 16.62 3.65
N THR A 170 12.96 16.39 4.02
CA THR A 170 12.18 15.22 3.59
C THR A 170 11.94 15.27 2.08
N SER A 171 11.50 16.41 1.55
CA SER A 171 11.29 16.61 0.12
C SER A 171 12.61 16.54 -0.68
N ASP A 172 13.70 17.11 -0.16
CA ASP A 172 15.01 17.01 -0.82
C ASP A 172 15.54 15.57 -0.84
N THR A 173 15.23 14.77 0.19
CA THR A 173 15.58 13.35 0.25
C THR A 173 14.90 12.55 -0.87
N VAL A 174 13.62 12.81 -1.14
CA VAL A 174 12.91 12.21 -2.29
C VAL A 174 13.65 12.48 -3.60
N ASN A 175 14.04 13.74 -3.84
CA ASN A 175 14.76 14.13 -5.05
C ASN A 175 16.14 13.46 -5.15
N ARG A 176 16.89 13.43 -4.06
CA ARG A 176 18.21 12.80 -4.04
C ARG A 176 18.15 11.30 -4.31
N LEU A 177 17.16 10.62 -3.75
CA LEU A 177 17.01 9.18 -3.95
C LEU A 177 16.57 8.85 -5.38
N LEU A 178 15.62 9.60 -5.95
CA LEU A 178 15.10 9.32 -7.29
C LEU A 178 16.01 9.81 -8.42
N PHE A 179 16.71 10.93 -8.23
CA PHE A 179 17.43 11.63 -9.31
C PHE A 179 18.92 11.88 -9.01
N GLY A 180 19.41 11.50 -7.82
CA GLY A 180 20.79 11.75 -7.41
C GLY A 180 21.13 13.22 -7.17
N LYS A 181 20.12 14.11 -7.12
CA LYS A 181 20.28 15.57 -7.06
C LYS A 181 19.33 16.18 -6.04
N SER A 182 19.79 17.24 -5.38
CA SER A 182 18.91 18.10 -4.56
C SER A 182 17.96 18.92 -5.43
N ALA A 183 16.90 19.46 -4.83
CA ALA A 183 15.96 20.38 -5.47
C ALA A 183 16.69 21.56 -6.12
N LYS A 184 17.70 22.12 -5.43
CA LYS A 184 18.52 23.23 -5.95
C LYS A 184 19.27 22.81 -7.22
N GLN A 185 19.93 21.66 -7.19
CA GLN A 185 20.68 21.14 -8.34
C GLN A 185 19.76 20.78 -9.52
N LEU A 186 18.53 20.32 -9.25
CA LEU A 186 17.54 20.07 -10.29
C LEU A 186 17.01 21.37 -10.89
N CYS A 187 16.76 22.39 -10.07
CA CYS A 187 16.36 23.72 -10.54
C CYS A 187 17.45 24.34 -11.43
N GLU A 188 18.72 24.23 -11.03
CA GLU A 188 19.87 24.67 -11.86
C GLU A 188 19.95 23.88 -13.17
N PHE A 189 19.69 22.56 -13.14
CA PHE A 189 19.71 21.70 -14.32
C PHE A 189 18.59 22.03 -15.32
N TYR A 190 17.38 22.30 -14.83
CA TYR A 190 16.22 22.66 -15.66
C TYR A 190 16.08 24.16 -15.94
N GLY A 191 16.88 25.01 -15.28
CA GLY A 191 16.77 26.46 -15.39
C GLY A 191 15.45 27.02 -14.85
N CYS A 192 14.90 26.43 -13.78
CA CYS A 192 13.58 26.77 -13.25
C CYS A 192 13.62 27.19 -11.77
N GLU A 193 12.54 27.82 -11.29
CA GLU A 193 12.34 28.06 -9.86
C GLU A 193 11.84 26.78 -9.14
N LYS A 194 11.96 26.75 -7.81
CA LYS A 194 11.64 25.56 -7.00
C LYS A 194 10.18 25.16 -7.10
N GLU A 195 9.30 26.15 -7.17
CA GLU A 195 7.85 26.02 -7.30
C GLU A 195 7.47 25.42 -8.66
N GLN A 196 8.30 25.64 -9.67
CA GLN A 196 8.10 25.18 -11.04
C GLN A 196 8.76 23.82 -11.31
N LEU A 197 9.57 23.30 -10.37
CA LEU A 197 10.35 22.09 -10.57
C LEU A 197 9.48 20.90 -10.96
N ARG A 198 8.31 20.72 -10.34
CA ARG A 198 7.40 19.60 -10.65
C ARG A 198 6.86 19.63 -12.08
N ASN A 199 6.80 20.79 -12.72
CA ASN A 199 6.29 20.94 -14.09
C ASN A 199 7.28 20.43 -15.14
N HIS A 200 8.55 20.24 -14.77
CA HIS A 200 9.62 19.81 -15.66
C HIS A 200 9.85 18.30 -15.62
N PHE A 201 9.18 17.58 -14.72
CA PHE A 201 9.25 16.12 -14.67
C PHE A 201 8.32 15.49 -15.69
N ASP A 202 8.79 14.40 -16.32
CA ASP A 202 7.94 13.61 -17.19
C ASP A 202 6.91 12.81 -16.38
N ARG A 203 5.94 12.21 -17.08
CA ARG A 203 4.88 11.44 -16.43
C ARG A 203 5.43 10.28 -15.59
N LYS A 204 6.52 9.63 -16.02
CA LYS A 204 7.10 8.49 -15.30
C LYS A 204 7.74 8.95 -13.99
N ASP A 205 8.43 10.08 -14.02
CA ASP A 205 9.07 10.69 -12.85
C ASP A 205 8.04 11.18 -11.85
N ILE A 206 6.95 11.82 -12.32
CA ILE A 206 5.83 12.22 -11.47
C ILE A 206 5.22 11.00 -10.76
N VAL A 207 5.03 9.88 -11.48
CA VAL A 207 4.52 8.63 -10.89
C VAL A 207 5.49 8.05 -9.86
N ARG A 208 6.81 8.09 -10.11
CA ARG A 208 7.82 7.59 -9.16
C ARG A 208 7.89 8.43 -7.89
N ILE A 209 7.88 9.76 -8.04
CA ILE A 209 7.78 10.70 -6.92
C ILE A 209 6.53 10.38 -6.11
N ARG A 210 5.37 10.34 -6.77
CA ARG A 210 4.09 10.12 -6.12
C ARG A 210 4.05 8.79 -5.36
N ARG A 211 4.48 7.68 -5.95
CA ARG A 211 4.52 6.36 -5.28
C ARG A 211 5.40 6.38 -4.03
N LEU A 212 6.55 7.04 -4.11
CA LEU A 212 7.46 7.15 -2.98
C LEU A 212 6.85 8.02 -1.87
N GLU A 213 6.25 9.15 -2.22
CA GLU A 213 5.56 10.05 -1.29
C GLU A 213 4.35 9.37 -0.64
N GLU A 214 3.52 8.66 -1.40
CA GLU A 214 2.35 7.92 -0.90
C GLU A 214 2.76 6.85 0.13
N TYR A 215 3.76 6.05 -0.20
CA TYR A 215 4.23 5.03 0.73
C TYR A 215 4.86 5.66 1.98
N ALA A 216 5.61 6.75 1.81
CA ALA A 216 6.20 7.48 2.93
C ALA A 216 5.14 8.11 3.84
N MET A 217 4.14 8.77 3.27
CA MET A 217 3.01 9.33 4.02
C MET A 217 2.31 8.25 4.85
N ARG A 218 2.00 7.10 4.24
CA ARG A 218 1.39 5.97 4.93
C ARG A 218 2.23 5.54 6.13
N LEU A 219 3.54 5.40 5.96
CA LEU A 219 4.45 4.96 7.02
C LEU A 219 4.61 5.99 8.15
N ILE A 220 4.66 7.29 7.84
CA ILE A 220 4.71 8.36 8.85
C ILE A 220 3.41 8.33 9.68
N ASP A 221 2.26 8.30 9.01
CA ASP A 221 0.95 8.29 9.68
C ASP A 221 0.72 7.01 10.49
N THR A 222 1.21 5.85 10.01
CA THR A 222 0.96 4.55 10.68
C THR A 222 1.96 4.21 11.78
N GLN A 223 3.21 4.66 11.68
CA GLN A 223 4.29 4.23 12.58
C GLN A 223 4.84 5.36 13.45
N ASN A 224 4.43 6.61 13.20
CA ASN A 224 5.00 7.81 13.84
C ASN A 224 6.55 7.82 13.77
N VAL A 225 7.09 7.41 12.62
CA VAL A 225 8.54 7.33 12.38
C VAL A 225 8.99 8.62 11.69
N HIS A 226 10.23 9.02 11.95
CA HIS A 226 10.82 10.23 11.40
C HIS A 226 10.71 10.28 9.86
N PRO A 227 10.14 11.37 9.28
CA PRO A 227 9.84 11.45 7.85
C PRO A 227 10.99 11.11 6.89
N ILE A 228 12.21 11.58 7.18
CA ILE A 228 13.40 11.28 6.36
C ILE A 228 13.73 9.78 6.36
N GLU A 229 13.63 9.11 7.51
CA GLU A 229 13.92 7.68 7.61
C GLU A 229 12.89 6.85 6.85
N VAL A 230 11.63 7.28 6.92
CA VAL A 230 10.54 6.65 6.21
C VAL A 230 10.72 6.76 4.70
N VAL A 231 11.10 7.93 4.18
CA VAL A 231 11.38 8.10 2.74
C VAL A 231 12.51 7.17 2.28
N LYS A 232 13.55 6.97 3.09
CA LYS A 232 14.63 6.01 2.78
C LYS A 232 14.12 4.56 2.76
N LYS A 233 13.36 4.14 3.78
CA LYS A 233 12.74 2.81 3.84
C LYS A 233 11.78 2.57 2.68
N ALA A 234 11.01 3.61 2.31
CA ALA A 234 10.12 3.59 1.17
C ALA A 234 10.90 3.34 -0.12
N PHE A 235 12.01 4.06 -0.31
CA PHE A 235 12.86 3.88 -1.47
C PHE A 235 13.52 2.50 -1.51
N GLU A 236 14.08 2.01 -0.40
CA GLU A 236 14.66 0.66 -0.28
C GLU A 236 13.64 -0.44 -0.62
N PHE A 237 12.39 -0.29 -0.19
CA PHE A 237 11.32 -1.23 -0.54
C PHE A 237 11.06 -1.30 -2.05
N TRP A 238 11.13 -0.17 -2.76
CA TRP A 238 10.86 -0.11 -4.20
C TRP A 238 12.10 -0.40 -5.08
N ASP A 239 13.31 -0.06 -4.63
CA ASP A 239 14.56 -0.29 -5.37
C ASP A 239 15.12 -1.69 -5.10
N GLY A 240 14.91 -2.25 -3.91
CA GLY A 240 15.19 -3.65 -3.59
C GLY A 240 14.32 -4.65 -4.35
N ALA A 241 13.27 -4.19 -5.04
CA ALA A 241 12.47 -4.98 -5.99
C ALA A 241 13.08 -5.03 -7.41
N ARG A 242 14.24 -4.39 -7.64
CA ARG A 242 14.99 -4.41 -8.91
C ARG A 242 16.28 -5.24 -8.87
N VAL A 243 16.44 -6.14 -7.90
CA VAL A 243 17.52 -7.15 -7.87
C VAL A 243 16.96 -8.55 -7.93
#